data_AF-A0A258EL34-F1
#
_entry.id   AF-A0A258EL34-F1
#
_cell.length_a   1.000
_cell.length_b   1.000
_cell.length_c   1.000
_cell.angle_alpha   90.00
_cell.angle_beta   90.00
_cell.angle_gamma   90.00
#
_symmetry.space_group_name_H-M   'P 1'
#
loop_
_entity.id
_entity.type
_entity.pdbx_description
1 polymer ?
#
loop_
_entity_poly.entity_id
_entity_poly.type
_entity_poly.pdbx_seq_one_letter_code
_entity_poly.pdbx_strand_id
1 'polypeptide(L)'
;MGDSITWKRTVELDPYQFQVITGQKAPVTYTQMMQLHEGSIDAIYSDPSNLIINYKSGIESEVFIENELKERKNFSRYPEFEKAFLRIYNSFGWSNEIRIPSKIGPILNIESTNKAFYALRNDDFIGEEQEYLTFYKLRLRQK
;
A
#
# COMPACT_ATOMS: atom_id res chain seq x y z
N MET A 1 -12.21 -18.97 -36.18
CA MET A 1 -12.88 -18.90 -34.86
C MET A 1 -12.07 -17.92 -34.04
N GLY A 2 -12.57 -16.69 -33.91
CA GLY A 2 -11.85 -15.62 -33.21
C GLY A 2 -12.18 -15.69 -31.72
N ASP A 3 -11.17 -15.95 -30.91
CA ASP A 3 -11.28 -15.85 -29.46
C ASP A 3 -11.60 -14.39 -29.12
N SER A 4 -12.85 -14.13 -28.75
CA SER A 4 -13.25 -12.84 -28.21
C SER A 4 -12.61 -12.71 -26.82
N ILE A 5 -11.44 -12.09 -26.75
CA ILE A 5 -10.83 -11.69 -25.48
C ILE A 5 -11.79 -10.71 -24.82
N THR A 6 -12.41 -11.11 -23.70
CA THR A 6 -13.32 -10.27 -22.93
C THR A 6 -12.51 -9.25 -22.15
N TRP A 7 -12.36 -8.04 -22.70
CA TRP A 7 -11.67 -6.94 -22.04
C TRP A 7 -12.53 -6.34 -20.93
N LYS A 8 -12.02 -6.27 -19.69
CA LYS A 8 -12.60 -5.44 -18.63
C LYS A 8 -11.91 -4.07 -18.64
N ARG A 9 -12.68 -3.03 -18.96
CA ARG A 9 -12.19 -1.63 -19.00
C ARG A 9 -11.82 -1.11 -17.62
N THR A 10 -12.48 -1.61 -16.58
CA THR A 10 -12.32 -1.14 -15.20
C THR A 10 -12.44 -2.33 -14.27
N VAL A 11 -11.59 -2.36 -13.24
CA VAL A 11 -11.70 -3.28 -12.10
C VAL A 11 -11.85 -2.40 -10.87
N GLU A 12 -13.00 -2.46 -10.22
CA GLU A 12 -13.27 -1.72 -8.99
C GLU A 12 -12.48 -2.37 -7.84
N LEU A 13 -11.65 -1.58 -7.16
CA LEU A 13 -10.99 -1.97 -5.92
C LEU A 13 -11.92 -1.57 -4.77
N ASP A 14 -12.30 -2.54 -3.94
CA ASP A 14 -13.15 -2.33 -2.75
C ASP A 14 -12.34 -2.58 -1.45
N PRO A 15 -11.43 -1.67 -1.07
CA PRO A 15 -10.56 -1.87 0.07
C PRO A 15 -11.35 -1.75 1.39
N TYR A 16 -11.04 -2.61 2.36
CA TYR A 16 -11.66 -2.57 3.68
C TYR A 16 -11.29 -1.30 4.45
N GLN A 17 -10.04 -0.86 4.30
CA GLN A 17 -9.54 0.37 4.92
C GLN A 17 -8.82 1.22 3.86
N PHE A 18 -9.45 2.29 3.42
CA PHE A 18 -8.87 3.27 2.51
C PHE A 18 -9.44 4.65 2.80
N GLN A 19 -8.62 5.50 3.39
CA GLN A 19 -8.99 6.83 3.84
C GLN A 19 -9.05 7.77 2.63
N VAL A 20 -10.22 8.34 2.38
CA VAL A 20 -10.46 9.26 1.26
C VAL A 20 -10.96 10.58 1.81
N ILE A 21 -10.40 11.70 1.37
CA ILE A 21 -11.03 13.00 1.63
C ILE A 21 -12.27 13.11 0.73
N THR A 22 -13.44 13.12 1.33
CA THR A 22 -14.69 13.39 0.62
C THR A 22 -14.84 14.89 0.37
N GLY A 23 -14.94 15.33 -0.89
CA GLY A 23 -15.21 16.73 -1.24
C GLY A 23 -14.10 17.44 -2.03
N GLN A 24 -14.02 18.77 -1.89
CA GLN A 24 -13.23 19.64 -2.78
C GLN A 24 -11.72 19.59 -2.47
N LYS A 25 -10.90 19.26 -3.49
CA LYS A 25 -9.43 19.16 -3.47
C LYS A 25 -8.68 20.47 -3.84
N ALA A 26 -9.37 21.61 -3.88
CA ALA A 26 -8.83 22.90 -4.36
C ALA A 26 -7.92 23.57 -3.29
N PRO A 27 -6.97 24.46 -3.68
CA PRO A 27 -5.82 24.78 -2.84
C PRO A 27 -6.25 25.64 -1.65
N VAL A 28 -6.39 24.98 -0.51
CA VAL A 28 -6.47 25.65 0.78
C VAL A 28 -5.07 26.23 1.02
N THR A 29 -4.96 27.54 1.08
CA THR A 29 -3.77 28.25 1.59
C THR A 29 -3.18 27.47 2.76
N TYR A 30 -1.86 27.21 2.72
CA TYR A 30 -1.01 26.44 3.66
C TYR A 30 -1.24 26.76 5.16
N THR A 31 -2.41 26.49 5.69
CA THR A 31 -2.80 26.78 7.08
C THR A 31 -3.41 25.57 7.78
N GLN A 32 -3.77 24.51 7.04
CA GLN A 32 -4.28 23.27 7.62
C GLN A 32 -3.40 22.09 7.24
N MET A 33 -2.19 22.02 7.82
CA MET A 33 -1.37 20.80 7.88
C MET A 33 -2.01 19.72 8.79
N MET A 34 -3.34 19.65 8.86
CA MET A 34 -4.06 19.12 10.02
C MET A 34 -5.11 18.06 9.76
N GLN A 35 -5.37 17.62 8.52
CA GLN A 35 -6.47 16.69 8.29
C GLN A 35 -6.11 15.61 7.28
N LEU A 36 -6.09 14.37 7.79
CA LEU A 36 -6.00 13.10 7.08
C LEU A 36 -4.70 12.85 6.28
N HIS A 37 -4.14 11.64 6.43
CA HIS A 37 -3.23 11.10 5.43
C HIS A 37 -4.06 10.21 4.50
N GLU A 38 -4.24 10.62 3.23
CA GLU A 38 -5.04 9.84 2.28
C GLU A 38 -4.43 8.46 2.03
N GLY A 39 -5.30 7.48 1.79
CA GLY A 39 -4.89 6.20 1.22
C GLY A 39 -4.31 6.42 -0.18
N SER A 40 -3.28 5.65 -0.50
CA SER A 40 -2.57 5.74 -1.78
C SER A 40 -2.45 4.37 -2.41
N ILE A 41 -2.53 4.31 -3.75
CA ILE A 41 -2.04 3.16 -4.50
C ILE A 41 -0.54 3.39 -4.71
N ASP A 42 0.27 2.52 -4.12
CA ASP A 42 1.73 2.65 -4.17
C ASP A 42 2.30 1.98 -5.42
N ALA A 43 1.73 0.84 -5.82
CA ALA A 43 2.18 0.13 -7.00
C ALA A 43 1.09 -0.78 -7.57
N ILE A 44 1.19 -1.02 -8.88
CA ILE A 44 0.40 -2.01 -9.61
C ILE A 44 1.38 -2.94 -10.32
N TYR A 45 1.22 -4.24 -10.11
CA TYR A 45 1.97 -5.29 -10.79
C TYR A 45 1.01 -6.23 -11.51
N SER A 46 1.53 -7.04 -12.44
CA SER A 46 0.73 -8.00 -13.16
C SER A 46 1.54 -9.21 -13.57
N ASP A 47 0.90 -10.37 -13.56
CA ASP A 47 1.34 -11.57 -14.25
C ASP A 47 0.25 -12.01 -15.25
N PRO A 48 0.47 -13.05 -16.10
CA PRO A 48 -0.50 -13.44 -17.12
C PRO A 48 -1.91 -13.79 -16.61
N SER A 49 -2.09 -14.02 -15.31
CA SER A 49 -3.38 -14.43 -14.73
C SER A 49 -3.85 -13.53 -13.59
N ASN A 50 -3.02 -12.59 -13.12
CA ASN A 50 -3.29 -11.80 -11.93
C ASN A 50 -2.93 -10.32 -12.14
N LEU A 51 -3.81 -9.44 -11.66
CA LEU A 51 -3.52 -8.04 -11.36
C LEU A 51 -3.23 -7.93 -9.85
N ILE A 52 -2.17 -7.24 -9.47
CA ILE A 52 -1.73 -7.14 -8.08
C ILE A 52 -1.64 -5.66 -7.72
N ILE A 53 -2.33 -5.25 -6.67
CA ILE A 53 -2.33 -3.86 -6.19
C ILE A 53 -1.67 -3.82 -4.83
N ASN A 54 -0.68 -2.95 -4.68
CA ASN A 54 -0.12 -2.52 -3.41
C ASN A 54 -0.69 -1.14 -3.07
N TYR A 55 -1.31 -1.01 -1.90
CA TYR A 55 -1.87 0.26 -1.46
C TYR A 55 -1.73 0.43 0.05
N LYS A 56 -1.83 1.67 0.48
CA LYS A 56 -1.86 2.10 1.87
C LYS A 56 -3.26 2.53 2.25
N SER A 57 -3.63 2.24 3.50
CA SER A 57 -4.91 2.69 4.04
C SER A 57 -5.01 4.19 4.19
N GLY A 58 -3.89 4.89 4.36
CA GLY A 58 -3.89 6.23 4.94
C GLY A 58 -4.10 6.21 6.45
N ILE A 59 -4.23 7.39 7.06
CA ILE A 59 -4.35 7.61 8.50
C ILE A 59 -5.56 8.51 8.77
N GLU A 60 -6.45 8.05 9.65
CA GLU A 60 -7.62 8.79 10.11
C GLU A 60 -7.24 10.06 10.85
N SER A 61 -8.06 11.10 10.75
CA SER A 61 -7.74 12.41 11.32
C SER A 61 -7.64 12.38 12.84
N GLU A 62 -8.51 11.62 13.51
CA GLU A 62 -8.48 11.43 14.97
C GLU A 62 -7.15 10.79 15.41
N VAL A 63 -6.78 9.68 14.78
CA VAL A 63 -5.50 8.99 15.02
C VAL A 63 -4.30 9.91 14.76
N PHE A 64 -4.35 10.70 13.68
CA PHE A 64 -3.29 11.63 13.31
C PHE A 64 -3.07 12.73 14.36
N ILE A 65 -4.17 13.28 14.91
CA ILE A 65 -4.15 14.33 15.93
C ILE A 65 -3.71 13.76 17.28
N GLU A 66 -4.33 12.66 17.73
CA GLU A 66 -4.06 12.05 19.02
C GLU A 66 -2.61 11.59 19.18
N ASN A 67 -1.97 11.19 18.07
CA ASN A 67 -0.58 10.73 18.07
C ASN A 67 0.43 11.83 17.70
N GLU A 68 0.00 13.08 17.60
CA GLU A 68 0.84 14.23 17.24
C GLU A 68 1.65 13.98 15.94
N LEU A 69 1.06 13.33 14.93
CA LEU A 69 1.79 12.87 13.75
C LEU A 69 2.27 14.01 12.85
N LYS A 70 1.76 15.23 13.04
CA LYS A 70 2.30 16.45 12.41
C LYS A 70 3.73 16.78 12.86
N GLU A 71 4.13 16.31 14.05
CA GLU A 71 5.44 16.61 14.61
C GLU A 71 6.50 15.74 13.95
N ARG A 72 7.55 16.35 13.39
CA ARG A 72 8.62 15.63 12.67
C ARG A 72 9.24 14.48 13.47
N LYS A 73 9.34 14.62 14.79
CA LYS A 73 9.82 13.59 15.72
C LYS A 73 9.00 12.28 15.67
N ASN A 74 7.75 12.35 15.21
CA ASN A 74 6.81 11.24 15.15
C ASN A 74 6.67 10.64 13.74
N PHE A 75 7.38 11.15 12.72
CA PHE A 75 7.23 10.67 11.35
C PHE A 75 7.62 9.19 11.19
N SER A 76 8.60 8.70 11.95
CA SER A 76 8.98 7.28 11.97
C SER A 76 7.85 6.36 12.45
N ARG A 77 6.84 6.91 13.15
CA ARG A 77 5.68 6.17 13.67
C ARG A 77 4.55 6.02 12.66
N TYR A 78 4.62 6.68 11.50
CA TYR A 78 3.58 6.57 10.47
C TYR A 78 3.22 5.11 10.12
N PRO A 79 4.19 4.19 9.95
CA PRO A 79 3.88 2.80 9.65
C PRO A 79 3.16 2.03 10.78
N GLU A 80 3.01 2.60 11.98
CA GLU A 80 2.15 2.06 13.05
C GLU A 80 0.66 2.21 12.68
N PHE A 81 0.31 3.28 11.96
CA PHE A 81 -1.06 3.72 11.70
C PHE A 81 -1.47 3.56 10.23
N GLU A 82 -0.54 3.85 9.33
CA GLU A 82 -0.71 3.65 7.89
C GLU A 82 -0.40 2.19 7.54
N LYS A 83 -1.45 1.39 7.35
CA LYS A 83 -1.30 -0.03 7.01
C LYS A 83 -1.15 -0.18 5.51
N ALA A 84 -0.21 -1.01 5.09
CA ALA A 84 -0.02 -1.38 3.70
C ALA A 84 -0.60 -2.77 3.42
N PHE A 85 -1.15 -2.96 2.22
CA PHE A 85 -1.85 -4.17 1.82
C PHE A 85 -1.52 -4.55 0.38
N LEU A 86 -1.44 -5.86 0.14
CA LEU A 86 -1.54 -6.44 -1.21
C LEU A 86 -2.94 -6.99 -1.44
N ARG A 87 -3.46 -6.78 -2.63
CA ARG A 87 -4.68 -7.43 -3.11
C ARG A 87 -4.49 -7.93 -4.54
N ILE A 88 -5.02 -9.11 -4.82
CA ILE A 88 -4.79 -9.82 -6.07
C ILE A 88 -6.15 -10.04 -6.74
N TYR A 89 -6.29 -9.62 -7.99
CA TYR A 89 -7.47 -9.85 -8.80
C TYR A 89 -7.15 -10.87 -9.89
N ASN A 90 -8.01 -11.88 -10.03
CA ASN A 90 -7.90 -12.91 -11.07
C ASN A 90 -9.29 -13.33 -11.58
N SER A 91 -9.38 -14.47 -12.27
CA SER A 91 -10.63 -15.00 -12.81
C SER A 91 -11.71 -15.29 -11.75
N PHE A 92 -11.32 -15.44 -10.48
CA PHE A 92 -12.22 -15.68 -9.35
C PHE A 92 -12.59 -14.40 -8.59
N GLY A 93 -12.06 -13.24 -9.00
CA GLY A 93 -12.26 -11.96 -8.33
C GLY A 93 -11.09 -11.55 -7.45
N TRP A 94 -11.38 -10.72 -6.43
CA TRP A 94 -10.37 -10.22 -5.50
C TRP A 94 -10.03 -11.23 -4.41
N SER A 95 -8.74 -11.32 -4.08
CA SER A 95 -8.26 -11.98 -2.88
C SER A 95 -8.69 -11.21 -1.63
N ASN A 96 -8.57 -11.89 -0.48
CA ASN A 96 -8.46 -11.20 0.81
C ASN A 96 -7.29 -10.21 0.79
N GLU A 97 -7.38 -9.18 1.63
CA GLU A 97 -6.28 -8.25 1.84
C GLU A 97 -5.13 -8.94 2.58
N ILE A 98 -3.93 -8.82 2.03
CA ILE A 98 -2.71 -9.37 2.61
C ILE A 98 -1.96 -8.20 3.23
N ARG A 99 -2.04 -8.08 4.56
CA ARG A 99 -1.32 -7.01 5.28
C ARG A 99 0.19 -7.18 5.11
N ILE A 100 0.85 -6.11 4.67
CA ILE A 100 2.30 -6.00 4.60
C ILE A 100 2.79 -5.51 5.97
N PRO A 101 3.67 -6.26 6.67
CA PRO A 101 4.26 -5.80 7.92
C PRO A 101 5.07 -4.52 7.71
N SER A 102 4.97 -3.57 8.64
CA SER A 102 5.62 -2.24 8.57
C SER A 102 7.14 -2.26 8.43
N LYS A 103 7.78 -3.36 8.85
CA LYS A 103 9.22 -3.61 8.63
C LYS A 103 9.60 -3.86 7.17
N ILE A 104 8.62 -4.15 6.31
CA ILE A 104 8.80 -4.28 4.87
C ILE A 104 8.53 -2.91 4.26
N GLY A 105 9.55 -2.35 3.62
CA GLY A 105 9.46 -1.11 2.86
C GLY A 105 8.94 -1.35 1.44
N PRO A 106 9.39 -0.54 0.46
CA PRO A 106 8.95 -0.65 -0.92
C PRO A 106 9.18 -2.05 -1.52
N ILE A 107 8.14 -2.61 -2.14
CA ILE A 107 8.24 -3.81 -2.97
C ILE A 107 8.81 -3.42 -4.33
N LEU A 108 9.89 -4.07 -4.75
CA LEU A 108 10.61 -3.70 -5.98
C LEU A 108 9.82 -4.09 -7.23
N ASN A 109 9.37 -5.34 -7.30
CA ASN A 109 8.55 -5.88 -8.38
C ASN A 109 7.90 -7.19 -7.96
N ILE A 110 6.74 -7.53 -8.50
CA ILE A 110 6.13 -8.86 -8.38
C ILE A 110 5.90 -9.41 -9.80
N GLU A 111 6.83 -10.23 -10.28
CA GLU A 111 6.75 -10.83 -11.62
C GLU A 111 5.69 -11.93 -11.72
N SER A 112 5.41 -12.62 -10.61
CA SER A 112 4.43 -13.70 -10.55
C SER A 112 4.03 -13.97 -9.11
N THR A 113 2.73 -14.23 -8.92
CA THR A 113 2.17 -14.66 -7.63
C THR A 113 2.77 -15.98 -7.11
N ASN A 114 3.35 -16.79 -8.00
CA ASN A 114 3.94 -18.10 -7.67
C ASN A 114 5.45 -18.06 -7.39
N LYS A 115 6.10 -16.92 -7.63
CA LYS A 115 7.55 -16.74 -7.43
C LYS A 115 7.83 -15.91 -6.18
N ALA A 116 9.08 -16.00 -5.71
CA ALA A 116 9.57 -15.06 -4.72
C ALA A 116 9.86 -13.70 -5.36
N PHE A 117 9.71 -12.63 -4.59
CA PHE A 117 10.01 -11.26 -4.98
C PHE A 117 10.80 -10.56 -3.86
N TYR A 118 11.29 -9.35 -4.16
CA TYR A 118 12.12 -8.60 -3.23
C TYR A 118 11.46 -7.30 -2.80
N ALA A 119 11.71 -6.92 -1.55
CA ALA A 119 11.36 -5.63 -0.99
C ALA A 119 12.54 -5.10 -0.17
N LEU A 120 12.61 -3.79 0.00
CA LEU A 120 13.54 -3.19 0.95
C LEU A 120 13.05 -3.42 2.38
N ARG A 121 13.98 -3.51 3.32
CA ARG A 121 13.65 -3.36 4.74
C ARG A 121 13.33 -1.89 5.04
N ASN A 122 12.38 -1.66 5.93
CA ASN A 122 12.03 -0.32 6.38
C ASN A 122 12.90 0.06 7.58
N ASP A 123 14.08 0.60 7.30
CA ASP A 123 15.10 0.91 8.30
C ASP A 123 14.66 2.05 9.23
N ASP A 124 13.91 3.03 8.68
CA ASP A 124 13.31 4.13 9.45
C ASP A 124 12.32 3.63 10.51
N PHE A 125 11.51 2.62 10.18
CA PHE A 125 10.57 2.02 11.11
C PHE A 125 11.24 1.13 12.16
N ILE A 126 12.31 0.43 11.77
CA ILE A 126 13.05 -0.43 12.70
C ILE A 126 13.92 0.41 13.65
N GLY A 127 14.27 1.64 13.25
CA GLY A 127 15.11 2.54 14.03
C GLY A 127 16.59 2.18 13.95
N GLU A 128 17.02 1.53 12.86
CA GLU A 128 18.42 1.18 12.63
C GLU A 128 18.98 2.01 11.48
N GLU A 129 19.97 2.86 11.75
CA GLU A 129 20.74 3.57 10.71
C GLU A 129 21.89 2.67 10.22
N GLN A 130 21.99 2.48 8.90
CA GLN A 130 22.93 1.52 8.31
C GLN A 130 23.53 2.09 7.02
N GLU A 131 24.79 1.77 6.77
CA GLU A 131 25.50 2.17 5.55
C GLU A 131 25.24 1.24 4.36
N TYR A 132 24.25 0.35 4.47
CA TYR A 132 23.90 -0.62 3.43
C TYR A 132 22.39 -0.85 3.34
N LEU A 133 21.93 -1.29 2.16
CA LEU A 133 20.54 -1.65 1.94
C LEU A 133 20.30 -3.13 2.27
N THR A 134 19.25 -3.40 3.06
CA THR A 134 18.80 -4.76 3.33
C THR A 134 17.59 -5.12 2.46
N PHE A 135 17.69 -6.25 1.77
CA PHE A 135 16.61 -6.79 0.93
C PHE A 135 15.95 -7.99 1.62
N TYR A 136 14.62 -7.98 1.66
CA TYR A 136 13.82 -9.14 2.03
C TYR A 136 13.37 -9.91 0.80
N LYS A 137 13.56 -11.23 0.84
CA LYS A 137 12.97 -12.16 -0.13
C LYS A 137 11.63 -12.65 0.40
N LEU A 138 10.56 -12.27 -0.29
CA LEU A 138 9.17 -12.52 0.09
C LEU A 138 8.55 -13.52 -0.88
N ARG A 139 7.53 -14.24 -0.41
CA ARG A 139 6.71 -15.13 -1.24
C ARG A 139 5.29 -15.15 -0.72
N LEU A 140 4.32 -15.01 -1.63
CA LEU A 140 2.91 -15.20 -1.29
C LEU A 140 2.67 -16.67 -0.94
N ARG A 141 1.96 -16.92 0.16
CA ARG A 141 1.52 -18.26 0.54
C ARG A 141 0.00 -18.30 0.55
N GLN A 142 -0.55 -19.17 -0.28
CA GLN A 142 -1.97 -19.50 -0.24
C GLN A 142 -2.25 -20.31 1.04
N LYS A 143 -3.25 -19.89 1.79
CA LYS A 143 -3.78 -20.61 2.95
C LYS A 143 -5.21 -21.03 2.65
#